data_AF-A0A6V7LA51-F1
#
_entry.id   AF-A0A6V7LA51-F1
#
_cell.length_a   1.000
_cell.length_b   1.000
_cell.length_c   1.000
_cell.angle_alpha   90.00
_cell.angle_beta   90.00
_cell.angle_gamma   90.00
#
_symmetry.space_group_name_H-M   'P 1'
#
loop_
_entity.id
_entity.type
_entity.pdbx_description
1 polymer ?
#
loop_
_entity_poly.entity_id
_entity_poly.type
_entity_poly.pdbx_seq_one_letter_code
_entity_poly.pdbx_strand_id
1 'polypeptide(L)' 'FFRPIIPINIRIILENNGRASGEADVEFATHEEAVKAMSK' A
#
# COMPACT_ATOMS: atom_id res chain seq x y z
N PHE A 1 10.14 -0.84 -1.21
CA PHE A 1 9.43 -0.05 -0.21
C PHE A 1 8.93 -0.95 0.93
N PHE A 2 8.03 -1.91 0.67
CA PHE A 2 7.47 -2.76 1.75
C PHE A 2 8.24 -4.05 2.09
N ARG A 3 9.23 -4.47 1.31
CA ARG A 3 9.99 -5.70 1.62
C ARG A 3 10.71 -5.59 2.98
N PRO A 4 10.68 -6.65 3.82
CA PRO A 4 10.22 -8.02 3.54
C PRO A 4 8.71 -8.28 3.70
N ILE A 5 7.91 -7.28 4.08
CA ILE A 5 6.47 -7.43 4.30
C ILE A 5 5.77 -7.58 2.94
N ILE A 6 4.98 -8.65 2.80
CA ILE A 6 4.23 -8.96 1.58
C ILE A 6 2.79 -8.50 1.79
N PRO A 7 2.35 -7.41 1.16
CA PRO A 7 0.95 -7.01 1.23
C PRO A 7 0.08 -8.02 0.48
N ILE A 8 -1.15 -8.20 0.97
CA ILE A 8 -2.17 -9.05 0.35
C ILE A 8 -2.65 -8.41 -0.96
N ASN A 9 -2.89 -7.10 -0.91
CA ASN A 9 -3.45 -6.37 -2.02
C ASN A 9 -2.86 -4.95 -2.06
N ILE A 10 -2.69 -4.43 -3.28
CA ILE A 10 -2.22 -3.06 -3.51
C ILE A 10 -3.14 -2.45 -4.54
N ARG A 11 -3.85 -1.40 -4.16
CA ARG A 11 -4.73 -0.64 -5.03
C ARG A 11 -4.17 0.77 -5.17
N ILE A 12 -3.62 1.05 -6.35
CA ILE A 12 -3.15 2.40 -6.67
C ILE A 12 -4.35 3.24 -7.07
N ILE A 13 -4.51 4.40 -6.43
CA ILE A 13 -5.57 5.34 -6.75
C ILE A 13 -5.11 6.13 -7.97
N LEU A 14 -5.90 6.03 -9.03
CA LEU A 14 -5.70 6.78 -10.27
C LEU A 14 -6.68 7.95 -10.27
N GLU A 15 -6.21 9.12 -10.66
CA GLU A 15 -7.07 10.27 -10.95
C GLU A 15 -7.92 10.02 -12.21
N ASN A 16 -8.94 10.85 -12.40
CA ASN A 16 -9.86 10.79 -13.55
C ASN A 16 -9.16 10.89 -14.93
N ASN A 17 -7.90 11.33 -14.96
CA ASN A 17 -7.07 11.44 -16.16
C ASN A 17 -6.18 10.19 -16.39
N GLY A 18 -6.28 9.16 -15.54
CA GLY A 18 -5.47 7.94 -15.58
C GLY A 18 -4.06 8.09 -15.01
N ARG A 19 -3.70 9.26 -14.44
CA ARG A 19 -2.44 9.46 -13.72
C ARG A 19 -2.58 8.92 -12.29
N ALA A 20 -1.49 8.41 -11.74
CA ALA A 20 -1.46 8.07 -10.32
C ALA A 20 -1.67 9.33 -9.48
N SER A 21 -2.66 9.32 -8.57
CA SER A 21 -2.92 10.46 -7.67
C SER A 21 -1.80 10.68 -6.66
N GLY A 22 -0.88 9.72 -6.55
CA GLY A 22 0.12 9.66 -5.49
C GLY A 22 -0.38 8.91 -4.25
N GLU A 23 -1.63 8.46 -4.26
CA GLU A 23 -2.23 7.67 -3.18
C GLU A 23 -2.34 6.18 -3.59
N ALA A 24 -2.14 5.30 -2.62
CA ALA A 24 -2.32 3.87 -2.80
C ALA A 24 -2.84 3.25 -1.51
N ASP A 25 -3.87 2.44 -1.62
CA ASP A 25 -4.36 1.59 -0.55
C ASP A 25 -3.58 0.29 -0.56
N VAL A 26 -3.07 -0.12 0.60
CA VAL A 26 -2.33 -1.38 0.75
C VAL A 26 -2.97 -2.20 1.86
N GLU A 27 -3.39 -3.41 1.53
CA GLU A 27 -3.96 -4.35 2.49
C GLU A 27 -2.88 -5.34 2.96
N PHE A 28 -2.87 -5.59 4.27
CA PHE A 28 -1.94 -6.53 4.92
C PHE A 28 -2.72 -7.62 5.64
N ALA A 29 -2.07 -8.78 5.84
CA ALA A 29 -2.70 -9.90 6.54
C ALA A 29 -2.95 -9.59 8.02
N THR A 30 -2.06 -8.80 8.62
CA THR A 30 -2.14 -8.45 10.04
C THR A 30 -1.92 -6.96 10.28
N HIS A 31 -2.50 -6.47 11.38
CA HIS A 31 -2.29 -5.09 11.80
C HIS A 31 -0.82 -4.81 12.11
N GLU A 32 -0.10 -5.77 12.68
CA GLU A 32 1.33 -5.62 13.00
C GLU A 32 2.19 -5.43 11.75
N GLU A 33 1.88 -6.14 10.66
CA GLU A 33 2.54 -5.94 9.35
C GLU A 33 2.22 -4.58 8.75
N ALA A 34 0.97 -4.12 8.86
CA ALA A 34 0.59 -2.78 8.38
C ALA A 34 1.36 -1.68 9.12
N VAL A 35 1.49 -1.79 10.45
CA VAL A 35 2.23 -0.82 11.27
C VAL A 35 3.73 -0.86 10.95
N LYS A 36 4.31 -2.05 10.79
CA LYS A 36 5.72 -2.19 10.38
C LYS A 36 5.97 -1.65 8.98
N ALA A 37 5.02 -1.85 8.05
CA ALA A 37 5.09 -1.33 6.69
C ALA A 37 4.98 0.20 6.64
N MET A 38 4.23 0.82 7.55
CA MET A 38 4.15 2.27 7.71
C MET A 38 5.32 2.88 8.47
N SER A 39 6.17 2.06 9.12
CA SER A 39 7.34 2.53 9.89
C SER A 39 8.63 2.61 9.06
N LYS A 40 8.53 2.80 7.73
CA LYS A 40 9.70 2.91 6.83
C LYS A 40 9.61 4.08 5.86
#